data_AF-A0A842NDW9-F1
#
_entry.id   AF-A0A842NDW9-F1
#
_cell.length_a   1.000
_cell.length_b   1.000
_cell.length_c   1.000
_cell.angle_alpha   90.00
_cell.angle_beta   90.00
_cell.angle_gamma   90.00
#
_symmetry.space_group_name_H-M   'P 1'
#
loop_
_entity.id
_entity.type
_entity.pdbx_description
1 polymer ?
#
loop_
_entity_poly.entity_id
_entity_poly.type
_entity_poly.pdbx_seq_one_letter_code
_entity_poly.pdbx_strand_id
1 'polypeptide(L)'
;MRKGQRVVPHYMVVFIIVIIFLAVAYAFAGNIGNRTIDVIQNGACEREVISHIFTKEASRGKNLKPIRCETVNQTIVSKNVEEVKFLMAENMKSCWKTWKKGQADLYGAEVTDCRVCYLLDFEEKDILINDFQLFLSRTEMPGVDYTYLQYFISETENEEFSAEKAREEKALLKMQSSFKTDSKKAVIFYYTKNQNKILETTELLDTAANNMGAGSALGFIGGAIDSGTTCGFFLSGFINNVCINTIHLNKEIHKDISGLFVAGKEVNDIPGWLSFILIKDYNKAEFEEMGCEIVGPEHNK
;
A
#
# COMPACT_ATOMS: atom_id res chain seq x y z
N MET A 1 73.90 -12.82 -8.62
CA MET A 1 72.65 -13.29 -7.98
C MET A 1 71.50 -13.19 -8.98
N ARG A 2 71.14 -14.29 -9.65
CA ARG A 2 70.00 -14.33 -10.58
C ARG A 2 68.75 -14.64 -9.76
N LYS A 3 67.83 -13.68 -9.65
CA LYS A 3 66.53 -13.87 -9.01
C LYS A 3 65.76 -14.93 -9.80
N GLY A 4 65.48 -16.08 -9.19
CA GLY A 4 64.66 -17.13 -9.77
C GLY A 4 63.23 -16.62 -9.95
N GLN A 5 62.86 -16.32 -11.20
CA GLN A 5 61.49 -16.03 -11.58
C GLN A 5 60.68 -17.32 -11.38
N ARG A 6 59.85 -17.37 -10.34
CA ARG A 6 58.84 -18.43 -10.19
C ARG A 6 57.81 -18.20 -11.29
N VAL A 7 57.89 -18.99 -12.35
CA VAL A 7 56.80 -19.12 -13.33
C VAL A 7 55.61 -19.70 -12.57
N VAL A 8 54.69 -18.82 -12.16
CA VAL A 8 53.39 -19.27 -11.67
C VAL A 8 52.69 -19.87 -12.87
N PRO A 9 52.32 -21.16 -12.85
CA PRO A 9 51.69 -21.80 -13.99
C PRO A 9 50.39 -21.06 -14.29
N HIS A 10 50.22 -20.62 -15.55
CA HIS A 10 49.06 -19.83 -16.00
C HIS A 10 47.70 -20.46 -15.62
N TYR A 11 47.66 -21.79 -15.47
CA TYR A 11 46.49 -22.54 -15.00
C TYR A 11 46.01 -22.15 -13.59
N MET A 12 46.90 -21.77 -12.66
CA MET A 12 46.48 -21.32 -11.32
C MET A 12 45.67 -20.03 -11.38
N VAL A 13 46.06 -19.09 -12.25
CA VAL A 13 45.35 -17.80 -12.37
C VAL A 13 43.95 -18.00 -12.95
N VAL A 14 43.81 -18.84 -13.99
CA VAL A 14 42.51 -19.17 -14.58
C VAL A 14 41.59 -19.83 -13.57
N PHE A 15 42.11 -20.79 -12.78
CA PHE A 15 41.32 -21.48 -11.76
C PHE A 15 40.78 -20.53 -10.67
N ILE A 16 41.60 -19.58 -10.20
CA ILE A 16 41.18 -18.56 -9.23
C ILE A 16 40.05 -17.69 -9.80
N ILE A 17 40.15 -17.26 -11.07
CA ILE A 17 39.12 -16.45 -11.72
C ILE A 17 37.79 -17.22 -11.82
N VAL A 18 37.84 -18.51 -12.17
CA VAL A 18 36.63 -19.36 -12.24
C VAL A 18 35.96 -19.50 -10.87
N ILE A 19 36.74 -19.69 -9.80
CA ILE A 19 36.19 -19.77 -8.43
C ILE A 19 35.53 -18.44 -8.03
N ILE A 20 36.18 -17.31 -8.30
CA ILE A 20 35.60 -15.99 -8.01
C ILE A 20 34.30 -15.81 -8.78
N PHE A 21 34.27 -16.17 -10.06
CA PHE A 21 33.07 -16.06 -10.89
C PHE A 21 31.94 -16.95 -10.36
N LEU A 22 32.22 -18.19 -9.97
CA LEU A 22 31.24 -19.09 -9.36
C LEU A 22 30.73 -18.57 -8.02
N ALA A 23 31.59 -18.00 -7.17
CA ALA A 23 31.20 -17.41 -5.90
C ALA A 23 30.26 -16.20 -6.10
N VAL A 24 30.58 -15.32 -7.08
CA VAL A 24 29.72 -14.20 -7.45
C VAL A 24 28.39 -14.70 -8.02
N ALA A 25 28.41 -15.65 -8.95
CA ALA A 25 27.20 -16.22 -9.53
C ALA A 25 26.29 -16.87 -8.48
N TYR A 26 26.88 -17.59 -7.51
CA TYR A 26 26.15 -18.19 -6.39
C TYR A 26 25.50 -17.12 -5.49
N ALA A 27 26.24 -16.06 -5.14
CA ALA A 27 25.70 -14.94 -4.37
C ALA A 27 24.56 -14.22 -5.10
N PHE A 28 24.66 -14.05 -6.43
CA PHE A 28 23.58 -13.48 -7.24
C PHE A 28 22.37 -14.40 -7.33
N ALA A 29 22.57 -15.70 -7.54
CA ALA A 29 21.48 -16.67 -7.66
C ALA A 29 20.60 -16.73 -6.39
N GLY A 30 21.22 -16.65 -5.20
CA GLY A 30 20.49 -16.60 -3.93
C GLY A 30 19.59 -15.37 -3.78
N ASN A 31 20.05 -14.20 -4.25
CA ASN A 31 19.27 -12.96 -4.16
C ASN A 31 18.19 -12.82 -5.25
N ILE A 32 18.35 -13.46 -6.40
CA ILE A 32 17.40 -13.37 -7.52
C ILE A 32 16.14 -14.20 -7.27
N GLY A 33 16.24 -15.36 -6.63
CA GLY A 33 15.12 -16.29 -6.45
C GLY A 33 13.88 -15.64 -5.81
N ASN A 34 14.08 -14.95 -4.69
CA ASN A 34 12.95 -14.37 -3.95
C ASN A 34 12.33 -13.16 -4.67
N ARG A 35 13.13 -12.31 -5.32
CA ARG A 35 12.61 -11.15 -6.05
C ARG A 35 11.89 -11.51 -7.35
N THR A 36 12.24 -12.65 -7.96
CA THR A 36 11.67 -13.03 -9.26
C THR A 36 10.22 -13.49 -9.12
N ILE A 37 9.87 -14.19 -8.03
CA ILE A 37 8.50 -14.67 -7.79
C ILE A 37 7.56 -13.48 -7.61
N ASP A 38 7.94 -12.50 -6.79
CA ASP A 38 7.15 -11.29 -6.55
C ASP A 38 6.87 -10.55 -7.86
N VAL A 39 7.87 -10.40 -8.73
CA VAL A 39 7.71 -9.71 -10.03
C VAL A 39 6.76 -10.47 -10.95
N ILE A 40 6.83 -11.80 -10.97
CA ILE A 40 5.96 -12.63 -11.82
C ILE A 40 4.52 -12.59 -11.33
N GLN A 41 4.28 -12.78 -10.03
CA GLN A 41 2.93 -12.78 -9.43
C GLN A 41 2.26 -11.42 -9.58
N ASN A 42 2.95 -10.33 -9.25
CA ASN A 42 2.42 -8.98 -9.45
C ASN A 42 2.15 -8.68 -10.93
N GLY A 43 3.04 -9.10 -11.84
CA GLY A 43 2.84 -8.93 -13.27
C GLY A 43 1.70 -9.75 -13.86
N ALA A 44 1.37 -10.91 -13.26
CA ALA A 44 0.18 -11.68 -13.63
C ALA A 44 -1.11 -11.00 -13.14
N CYS A 45 -1.14 -10.60 -11.86
CA CYS A 45 -2.28 -9.88 -11.28
C CYS A 45 -2.55 -8.55 -12.00
N GLU A 46 -1.52 -7.75 -12.29
CA GLU A 46 -1.69 -6.48 -13.00
C GLU A 46 -2.31 -6.70 -14.40
N ARG A 47 -1.90 -7.75 -15.11
CA ARG A 47 -2.49 -8.11 -16.41
C ARG A 47 -3.94 -8.56 -16.27
N GLU A 48 -4.28 -9.26 -15.19
CA GLU A 48 -5.65 -9.65 -14.90
C GLU A 48 -6.53 -8.44 -14.58
N VAL A 49 -6.05 -7.50 -13.76
CA VAL A 49 -6.74 -6.22 -13.47
C VAL A 49 -6.99 -5.45 -14.77
N ILE A 50 -5.96 -5.31 -15.62
CA ILE A 50 -6.11 -4.67 -16.95
C ILE A 50 -7.17 -5.39 -17.79
N SER A 51 -7.08 -6.72 -17.90
CA SER A 51 -8.03 -7.53 -18.66
C SER A 51 -9.44 -7.41 -18.10
N HIS A 52 -9.60 -7.33 -16.79
CA HIS A 52 -10.88 -7.16 -16.12
C HIS A 52 -11.50 -5.81 -16.46
N ILE A 53 -10.73 -4.72 -16.41
CA ILE A 53 -11.18 -3.37 -16.79
C ILE A 53 -11.66 -3.36 -18.26
N PHE A 54 -10.88 -3.93 -19.19
CA PHE A 54 -11.29 -4.03 -20.59
C PHE A 54 -12.53 -4.89 -20.79
N THR A 55 -12.62 -6.03 -20.09
CA THR A 55 -13.78 -6.93 -20.18
C THR A 55 -15.03 -6.26 -19.62
N LYS A 56 -14.91 -5.50 -18.53
CA LYS A 56 -15.98 -4.70 -17.97
C LYS A 56 -16.52 -3.72 -19.00
N GLU A 57 -15.64 -2.96 -19.65
CA GLU A 57 -16.07 -1.97 -20.65
C GLU A 57 -16.76 -2.66 -21.83
N ALA A 58 -16.17 -3.73 -22.37
CA ALA A 58 -16.72 -4.48 -23.49
C ALA A 58 -18.08 -5.14 -23.17
N SER A 59 -18.26 -5.63 -21.95
CA SER A 59 -19.49 -6.31 -21.50
C SER A 59 -20.53 -5.39 -20.88
N ARG A 60 -20.25 -4.08 -20.78
CA ARG A 60 -21.04 -3.11 -19.99
C ARG A 60 -21.27 -3.60 -18.55
N GLY A 61 -20.25 -4.19 -17.95
CA GLY A 61 -20.26 -4.69 -16.57
C GLY A 61 -21.01 -5.99 -16.33
N LYS A 62 -21.43 -6.72 -17.38
CA LYS A 62 -22.16 -7.99 -17.25
C LYS A 62 -21.23 -9.19 -17.29
N ASN A 63 -21.48 -10.20 -16.45
CA ASN A 63 -20.75 -11.48 -16.42
C ASN A 63 -19.24 -11.33 -16.18
N LEU A 64 -18.85 -10.39 -15.31
CA LEU A 64 -17.45 -10.21 -14.94
C LEU A 64 -16.97 -11.37 -14.07
N LYS A 65 -15.82 -11.93 -14.42
CA LYS A 65 -15.12 -12.89 -13.56
C LYS A 65 -14.43 -12.14 -12.43
N PRO A 66 -14.40 -12.67 -11.20
CA PRO A 66 -13.66 -12.05 -10.10
C PRO A 66 -12.18 -12.00 -10.43
N ILE A 67 -11.50 -10.94 -9.99
CA ILE A 67 -10.06 -10.77 -10.15
C ILE A 67 -9.36 -11.65 -9.10
N ARG A 68 -8.51 -12.59 -9.54
CA ARG A 68 -7.80 -13.53 -8.67
C ARG A 68 -6.32 -13.19 -8.57
N CYS A 69 -6.03 -12.22 -7.74
CA CYS A 69 -4.65 -11.87 -7.40
C CYS A 69 -4.18 -12.67 -6.20
N GLU A 70 -3.13 -13.47 -6.39
CA GLU A 70 -2.48 -14.20 -5.29
C GLU A 70 -1.84 -13.23 -4.29
N THR A 71 -2.08 -13.50 -3.00
CA THR A 71 -1.41 -12.86 -1.88
C THR A 71 0.04 -13.30 -1.82
N VAL A 72 0.95 -12.34 -1.81
CA VAL A 72 2.40 -12.60 -1.72
C VAL A 72 2.81 -12.66 -0.25
N ASN A 73 3.36 -13.80 0.17
CA ASN A 73 3.99 -13.93 1.49
C ASN A 73 5.44 -13.47 1.39
N GLN A 74 5.81 -12.41 2.09
CA GLN A 74 7.16 -11.86 2.06
C GLN A 74 7.74 -11.79 3.48
N THR A 75 8.97 -12.28 3.65
CA THR A 75 9.73 -12.11 4.90
C THR A 75 10.73 -10.97 4.74
N ILE A 76 10.61 -9.95 5.58
CA ILE A 76 11.54 -8.82 5.67
C ILE A 76 12.70 -9.22 6.60
N VAL A 77 13.86 -9.39 5.97
CA VAL A 77 15.15 -9.78 6.60
C VAL A 77 16.00 -8.53 6.79
N SER A 78 15.58 -7.64 7.68
CA SER A 78 16.37 -6.46 8.05
C SER A 78 16.16 -6.08 9.52
N LYS A 79 17.26 -5.66 10.16
CA LYS A 79 17.26 -5.07 11.50
C LYS A 79 17.22 -3.54 11.46
N ASN A 80 17.39 -2.95 10.28
CA ASN A 80 17.42 -1.50 10.11
C ASN A 80 16.00 -0.98 9.94
N VAL A 81 15.55 -0.17 10.92
CA VAL A 81 14.20 0.43 10.93
C VAL A 81 13.88 1.15 9.61
N GLU A 82 14.81 1.92 9.05
CA GLU A 82 14.56 2.68 7.82
C GLU A 82 14.47 1.78 6.60
N GLU A 83 15.22 0.68 6.56
CA GLU A 83 15.08 -0.33 5.51
C GLU A 83 13.76 -1.09 5.63
N VAL A 84 13.31 -1.41 6.85
CA VAL A 84 12.00 -2.03 7.09
C VAL A 84 10.88 -1.10 6.57
N LYS A 85 10.91 0.19 6.93
CA LYS A 85 9.95 1.18 6.41
C LYS A 85 9.99 1.26 4.88
N PHE A 86 11.17 1.31 4.30
CA PHE A 86 11.34 1.35 2.85
C PHE A 86 10.69 0.14 2.16
N LEU A 87 10.97 -1.09 2.66
CA LEU A 87 10.39 -2.31 2.10
C LEU A 87 8.86 -2.33 2.25
N MET A 88 8.33 -1.92 3.40
CA MET A 88 6.88 -1.79 3.61
C MET A 88 6.26 -0.80 2.61
N ALA A 89 6.88 0.36 2.40
CA ALA A 89 6.41 1.37 1.45
C ALA A 89 6.44 0.88 0.00
N GLU A 90 7.48 0.14 -0.41
CA GLU A 90 7.56 -0.46 -1.74
C GLU A 90 6.47 -1.53 -1.97
N ASN A 91 6.15 -2.33 -0.95
CA ASN A 91 5.03 -3.29 -1.04
C ASN A 91 3.68 -2.58 -1.18
N MET A 92 3.46 -1.51 -0.42
CA MET A 92 2.28 -0.66 -0.59
C MET A 92 2.19 -0.08 -2.00
N LYS A 93 3.26 0.56 -2.47
CA LYS A 93 3.35 1.09 -3.84
C LYS A 93 3.06 0.03 -4.90
N SER A 94 3.65 -1.17 -4.76
CA SER A 94 3.45 -2.26 -5.71
C SER A 94 1.99 -2.73 -5.73
N CYS A 95 1.38 -2.94 -4.57
CA CYS A 95 -0.05 -3.25 -4.46
C CYS A 95 -0.91 -2.16 -5.11
N TRP A 96 -0.67 -0.88 -4.77
CA TRP A 96 -1.42 0.24 -5.33
C TRP A 96 -1.30 0.33 -6.86
N LYS A 97 -0.07 0.16 -7.38
CA LYS A 97 0.20 0.14 -8.82
C LYS A 97 -0.56 -0.97 -9.54
N THR A 98 -0.54 -2.18 -8.98
CA THR A 98 -1.22 -3.35 -9.54
C THR A 98 -2.71 -3.08 -9.76
N TRP A 99 -3.33 -2.36 -8.83
CA TRP A 99 -4.73 -1.91 -8.88
C TRP A 99 -4.93 -0.56 -9.57
N LYS A 100 -4.00 -0.17 -10.46
CA LYS A 100 -4.06 1.07 -11.26
C LYS A 100 -4.19 2.32 -10.42
N LYS A 101 -3.42 2.37 -9.33
CA LYS A 101 -3.41 3.46 -8.34
C LYS A 101 -4.82 3.77 -7.83
N GLY A 102 -5.67 2.75 -7.79
CA GLY A 102 -7.05 2.91 -7.39
C GLY A 102 -7.80 3.94 -8.22
N GLN A 103 -7.50 4.11 -9.51
CA GLN A 103 -8.18 5.06 -10.42
C GLN A 103 -9.17 4.38 -11.36
N ALA A 104 -9.13 3.05 -11.41
CA ALA A 104 -9.96 2.27 -12.31
C ALA A 104 -11.31 1.95 -11.66
N ASP A 105 -12.39 2.19 -12.39
CA ASP A 105 -13.70 1.64 -12.02
C ASP A 105 -13.67 0.14 -12.33
N LEU A 106 -13.39 -0.70 -11.33
CA LEU A 106 -13.12 -2.13 -11.52
C LEU A 106 -14.39 -2.93 -11.82
N TYR A 107 -15.50 -2.62 -11.17
CA TYR A 107 -16.69 -3.47 -11.18
C TYR A 107 -17.90 -2.80 -11.82
N GLY A 108 -18.80 -3.59 -12.43
CA GLY A 108 -20.04 -3.08 -13.04
C GLY A 108 -21.19 -2.86 -12.06
N ALA A 109 -21.19 -3.61 -10.95
CA ALA A 109 -22.25 -3.61 -9.94
C ALA A 109 -21.75 -3.05 -8.61
N GLU A 110 -22.68 -2.88 -7.67
CA GLU A 110 -22.38 -2.51 -6.29
C GLU A 110 -21.60 -3.62 -5.60
N VAL A 111 -20.40 -3.30 -5.12
CA VAL A 111 -19.49 -4.31 -4.57
C VAL A 111 -18.56 -3.68 -3.56
N THR A 112 -18.20 -4.49 -2.58
CA THR A 112 -17.05 -4.24 -1.71
C THR A 112 -16.05 -5.34 -2.02
N ASP A 113 -14.83 -4.97 -2.39
CA ASP A 113 -13.75 -5.90 -2.69
C ASP A 113 -12.55 -5.53 -1.83
N CYS A 114 -12.17 -6.44 -0.93
CA CYS A 114 -10.99 -6.29 -0.10
C CYS A 114 -9.97 -7.37 -0.48
N ARG A 115 -8.74 -6.97 -0.78
CA ARG A 115 -7.70 -7.83 -1.33
C ARG A 115 -6.42 -7.68 -0.53
N VAL A 116 -5.95 -8.78 0.04
CA VAL A 116 -4.63 -8.80 0.69
C VAL A 116 -3.56 -9.01 -0.38
N CYS A 117 -2.85 -7.94 -0.74
CA CYS A 117 -1.76 -8.00 -1.71
C CYS A 117 -0.53 -8.70 -1.14
N TYR A 118 -0.16 -8.33 0.09
CA TYR A 118 1.04 -8.85 0.76
C TYR A 118 0.76 -9.22 2.20
N LEU A 119 1.35 -10.32 2.65
CA LEU A 119 1.52 -10.69 4.05
C LEU A 119 3.01 -10.57 4.38
N LEU A 120 3.34 -9.54 5.15
CA LEU A 120 4.69 -9.20 5.56
C LEU A 120 4.98 -9.85 6.92
N ASP A 121 5.91 -10.79 6.92
CA ASP A 121 6.54 -11.33 8.13
C ASP A 121 7.90 -10.66 8.34
N PHE A 122 8.38 -10.63 9.57
CA PHE A 122 9.63 -9.97 9.95
C PHE A 122 10.54 -10.98 10.64
N GLU A 123 11.77 -11.14 10.15
CA GLU A 123 12.76 -12.00 10.81
C GLU A 123 13.13 -11.44 12.19
N GLU A 124 13.36 -10.13 12.26
CA GLU A 124 13.60 -9.44 13.51
C GLU A 124 12.27 -8.95 14.12
N LYS A 125 11.91 -9.56 15.24
CA LYS A 125 10.72 -9.23 16.03
C LYS A 125 11.00 -8.03 16.94
N ASP A 126 9.93 -7.41 17.46
CA ASP A 126 9.99 -6.30 18.43
C ASP A 126 10.70 -5.02 17.96
N ILE A 127 10.97 -4.86 16.66
CA ILE A 127 11.42 -3.58 16.13
C ILE A 127 10.24 -2.60 16.22
N LEU A 128 10.45 -1.48 16.91
CA LEU A 128 9.48 -0.40 16.97
C LEU A 128 9.58 0.47 15.71
N ILE A 129 8.57 0.37 14.84
CA ILE A 129 8.40 1.22 13.67
C ILE A 129 7.62 2.46 14.08
N ASN A 130 8.33 3.56 14.28
CA ASN A 130 7.76 4.89 14.50
C ASN A 130 7.72 5.67 13.19
N ASP A 131 6.87 6.68 13.10
CA ASP A 131 6.94 7.71 12.06
C ASP A 131 6.80 7.15 10.64
N PHE A 132 6.07 6.06 10.47
CA PHE A 132 5.93 5.44 9.15
C PHE A 132 5.21 6.37 8.17
N GLN A 133 4.15 7.06 8.61
CA GLN A 133 3.47 8.07 7.81
C GLN A 133 4.40 9.23 7.44
N LEU A 134 5.23 9.68 8.39
CA LEU A 134 6.22 10.73 8.13
C LEU A 134 7.25 10.28 7.09
N PHE A 135 7.70 9.03 7.17
CA PHE A 135 8.57 8.41 6.17
C PHE A 135 7.90 8.45 4.79
N LEU A 136 6.64 8.03 4.67
CA LEU A 136 5.92 8.08 3.38
C LEU A 136 5.82 9.52 2.83
N SER A 137 5.64 10.52 3.70
CA SER A 137 5.55 11.93 3.31
C SER A 137 6.88 12.60 2.91
N ARG A 138 8.02 12.04 3.34
CA ARG A 138 9.36 12.66 3.20
C ARG A 138 10.29 11.90 2.28
N THR A 139 10.08 10.61 2.11
CA THR A 139 10.97 9.76 1.33
C THR A 139 10.54 9.78 -0.13
N GLU A 140 11.42 10.27 -1.00
CA GLU A 140 11.29 10.20 -2.46
C GLU A 140 11.36 8.74 -2.92
N MET A 141 10.51 8.40 -3.89
CA MET A 141 10.53 7.05 -4.45
C MET A 141 11.72 6.88 -5.41
N PRO A 142 12.32 5.68 -5.48
CA PRO A 142 13.42 5.44 -6.41
C PRO A 142 13.01 5.71 -7.87
N GLY A 143 13.76 6.59 -8.53
CA GLY A 143 13.61 6.89 -9.97
C GLY A 143 12.55 7.93 -10.33
N VAL A 144 11.94 8.61 -9.36
CA VAL A 144 10.99 9.71 -9.58
C VAL A 144 11.15 10.81 -8.54
N ASP A 145 10.76 12.04 -8.88
CA ASP A 145 10.98 13.24 -8.05
C ASP A 145 9.81 13.53 -7.08
N TYR A 146 9.10 12.50 -6.63
CA TYR A 146 7.99 12.64 -5.69
C TYR A 146 7.97 11.53 -4.63
N THR A 147 7.33 11.82 -3.49
CA THR A 147 7.32 10.95 -2.32
C THR A 147 6.29 9.83 -2.43
N TYR A 148 6.39 8.82 -1.56
CA TYR A 148 5.38 7.75 -1.50
C TYR A 148 3.98 8.31 -1.20
N LEU A 149 3.87 9.28 -0.29
CA LEU A 149 2.59 9.91 0.00
C LEU A 149 2.02 10.57 -1.25
N GLN A 150 2.83 11.37 -1.95
CA GLN A 150 2.43 11.99 -3.22
C GLN A 150 2.00 10.94 -4.25
N TYR A 151 2.64 9.77 -4.30
CA TYR A 151 2.23 8.68 -5.18
C TYR A 151 0.84 8.12 -4.86
N PHE A 152 0.50 7.97 -3.58
CA PHE A 152 -0.79 7.40 -3.17
C PHE A 152 -1.95 8.38 -3.34
N ILE A 153 -1.69 9.69 -3.24
CA ILE A 153 -2.71 10.74 -3.30
C ILE A 153 -2.82 11.41 -4.67
N SER A 154 -1.80 11.30 -5.54
CA SER A 154 -1.84 11.95 -6.86
C SER A 154 -2.79 11.19 -7.80
N GLU A 155 -3.92 11.81 -8.09
CA GLU A 155 -4.86 11.31 -9.08
C GLU A 155 -4.36 11.49 -10.52
N THR A 156 -3.42 12.40 -10.76
CA THR A 156 -2.97 12.74 -12.11
C THR A 156 -1.47 13.04 -12.12
N GLU A 157 -0.77 12.52 -13.12
CA GLU A 157 0.66 12.76 -13.36
C GLU A 157 0.97 14.21 -13.79
N ASN A 158 -0.02 15.10 -13.82
CA ASN A 158 0.03 16.39 -14.52
C ASN A 158 -0.43 17.63 -13.74
N GLU A 159 -0.94 17.50 -12.51
CA GLU A 159 -1.22 18.70 -11.71
C GLU A 159 -0.03 18.98 -10.81
N GLU A 160 0.51 20.20 -10.91
CA GLU A 160 1.44 20.76 -9.92
C GLU A 160 0.77 20.66 -8.56
N PHE A 161 1.00 19.55 -7.86
CA PHE A 161 0.65 19.40 -6.46
C PHE A 161 1.49 20.45 -5.74
N SER A 162 0.90 21.63 -5.53
CA SER A 162 1.66 22.79 -5.10
C SER A 162 2.34 22.44 -3.78
N ALA A 163 3.63 22.75 -3.69
CA ALA A 163 4.44 22.50 -2.50
C ALA A 163 3.83 23.16 -1.23
N GLU A 164 2.87 24.06 -1.39
CA GLU A 164 2.10 24.71 -0.34
C GLU A 164 1.04 23.79 0.28
N LYS A 165 0.27 23.02 -0.52
CA LYS A 165 -0.66 21.99 0.02
C LYS A 165 0.09 20.91 0.80
N ALA A 166 1.25 20.48 0.31
CA ALA A 166 2.12 19.53 1.01
C ALA A 166 2.66 20.07 2.36
N ARG A 167 2.78 21.39 2.52
CA ARG A 167 3.22 22.01 3.79
C ARG A 167 2.10 22.10 4.82
N GLU A 168 0.86 22.31 4.39
CA GLU A 168 -0.30 22.31 5.27
C GLU A 168 -0.61 20.88 5.77
N GLU A 169 -0.46 19.89 4.90
CA GLU A 169 -0.60 18.45 5.23
C GLU A 169 0.47 17.97 6.24
N LYS A 170 1.68 18.55 6.21
CA LYS A 170 2.73 18.30 7.24
C LYS A 170 2.31 18.68 8.65
N ALA A 171 1.35 19.58 8.84
CA ALA A 171 0.84 19.96 10.16
C ALA A 171 -0.13 18.89 10.72
N LEU A 172 -0.82 18.16 9.84
CA LEU A 172 -1.79 17.11 10.19
C LEU A 172 -1.12 15.74 10.44
N LEU A 173 0.06 15.49 9.86
CA LEU A 173 0.83 14.24 10.02
C LEU A 173 1.51 14.08 11.40
N LYS A 174 1.13 14.85 12.42
CA LYS A 174 1.69 14.75 13.78
C LYS A 174 1.18 13.56 14.59
N MET A 175 0.25 12.78 14.06
CA MET A 175 -0.19 11.54 14.71
C MET A 175 0.61 10.35 14.22
N GLN A 176 1.73 10.13 14.92
CA GLN A 176 2.63 9.02 14.70
C GLN A 176 1.97 7.72 15.19
N SER A 177 1.44 6.91 14.27
CA SER A 177 1.18 5.50 14.58
C SER A 177 2.53 4.78 14.73
N SER A 178 2.84 4.34 15.94
CA SER A 178 3.94 3.40 16.17
C SER A 178 3.39 1.98 16.26
N PHE A 179 4.12 1.03 15.68
CA PHE A 179 3.77 -0.39 15.77
C PHE A 179 5.04 -1.24 15.87
N LYS A 180 4.90 -2.45 16.40
CA LYS A 180 5.99 -3.43 16.47
C LYS A 180 5.94 -4.42 15.32
N THR A 181 7.10 -5.04 15.04
CA THR A 181 7.26 -6.15 14.07
C THR A 181 7.06 -7.54 14.68
N ASP A 182 6.35 -7.62 15.82
CA ASP A 182 6.05 -8.86 16.54
C ASP A 182 4.98 -9.71 15.82
N SER A 183 4.09 -9.08 15.07
CA SER A 183 3.03 -9.71 14.27
C SER A 183 3.27 -9.53 12.76
N LYS A 184 2.63 -10.40 11.97
CA LYS A 184 2.56 -10.22 10.51
C LYS A 184 1.72 -8.98 10.19
N LYS A 185 2.16 -8.20 9.21
CA LYS A 185 1.40 -7.06 8.69
C LYS A 185 0.83 -7.41 7.32
N ALA A 186 -0.36 -6.93 7.00
CA ALA A 186 -1.00 -7.12 5.72
C ALA A 186 -1.10 -5.80 4.96
N VAL A 187 -0.68 -5.81 3.70
CA VAL A 187 -0.92 -4.70 2.76
C VAL A 187 -2.21 -5.00 2.02
N ILE A 188 -3.21 -4.16 2.21
CA ILE A 188 -4.58 -4.37 1.74
C ILE A 188 -4.93 -3.32 0.72
N PHE A 189 -5.40 -3.76 -0.44
CA PHE A 189 -6.18 -2.92 -1.36
C PHE A 189 -7.65 -3.09 -1.03
N TYR A 190 -8.36 -1.99 -0.85
CA TYR A 190 -9.78 -1.98 -0.61
C TYR A 190 -10.48 -1.15 -1.69
N TYR A 191 -11.57 -1.67 -2.21
CA TYR A 191 -12.40 -1.02 -3.21
C TYR A 191 -13.86 -1.16 -2.80
N THR A 192 -14.62 -0.08 -2.94
CA THR A 192 -16.06 -0.12 -2.74
C THR A 192 -16.77 0.70 -3.81
N LYS A 193 -17.89 0.19 -4.29
CA LYS A 193 -18.74 0.81 -5.30
C LYS A 193 -20.18 0.75 -4.81
N ASN A 194 -20.77 1.93 -4.61
CA ASN A 194 -22.12 2.27 -4.15
C ASN A 194 -22.01 3.39 -3.10
N GLN A 195 -22.84 4.43 -3.20
CA GLN A 195 -22.76 5.59 -2.31
C GLN A 195 -22.98 5.24 -0.82
N ASN A 196 -23.95 4.39 -0.50
CA ASN A 196 -24.20 3.98 0.89
C ASN A 196 -23.01 3.22 1.47
N LYS A 197 -22.41 2.32 0.68
CA LYS A 197 -21.21 1.58 1.10
C LYS A 197 -19.99 2.46 1.23
N ILE A 198 -19.86 3.47 0.37
CA ILE A 198 -18.80 4.49 0.47
C ILE A 198 -18.97 5.24 1.80
N LEU A 199 -20.18 5.72 2.09
CA LEU A 199 -20.49 6.43 3.35
C LEU A 199 -20.23 5.58 4.59
N GLU A 200 -20.67 4.31 4.58
CA GLU A 200 -20.39 3.36 5.66
C GLU A 200 -18.88 3.13 5.82
N THR A 201 -18.16 2.95 4.72
CA THR A 201 -16.71 2.79 4.75
C THR A 201 -16.02 4.04 5.28
N THR A 202 -16.44 5.24 4.87
CA THR A 202 -15.88 6.50 5.37
C THR A 202 -16.16 6.69 6.86
N GLU A 203 -17.35 6.32 7.34
CA GLU A 203 -17.70 6.40 8.75
C GLU A 203 -16.90 5.40 9.60
N LEU A 204 -16.68 4.18 9.10
CA LEU A 204 -15.82 3.19 9.75
C LEU A 204 -14.38 3.67 9.84
N LEU A 205 -13.88 4.26 8.76
CA LEU A 205 -12.56 4.85 8.70
C LEU A 205 -12.44 6.03 9.68
N ASP A 206 -13.40 6.94 9.70
CA ASP A 206 -13.45 8.07 10.65
C ASP A 206 -13.55 7.58 12.10
N THR A 207 -14.33 6.53 12.35
CA THR A 207 -14.48 5.96 13.69
C THR A 207 -13.20 5.27 14.15
N ALA A 208 -12.58 4.47 13.28
CA ALA A 208 -11.27 3.89 13.55
C ALA A 208 -10.25 4.99 13.82
N ALA A 209 -10.30 6.07 13.04
CA ALA A 209 -9.41 7.19 13.23
C ALA A 209 -9.59 7.90 14.58
N ASN A 210 -10.83 8.13 14.97
CA ASN A 210 -11.14 8.77 16.25
C ASN A 210 -10.76 7.87 17.44
N ASN A 211 -10.96 6.55 17.31
CA ASN A 211 -10.65 5.56 18.34
C ASN A 211 -9.16 5.25 18.47
N MET A 212 -8.37 5.45 17.41
CA MET A 212 -6.91 5.42 17.48
C MET A 212 -6.30 6.61 18.24
N GLY A 213 -7.14 7.49 18.77
CA GLY A 213 -6.76 8.58 19.67
C GLY A 213 -6.81 9.92 18.96
N ALA A 214 -8.01 10.52 18.89
CA ALA A 214 -8.29 11.94 18.62
C ALA A 214 -7.40 12.63 17.56
N GLY A 215 -6.96 11.92 16.51
CA GLY A 215 -5.82 12.43 15.78
C GLY A 215 -5.29 11.72 14.56
N SER A 216 -5.63 10.47 14.26
CA SER A 216 -5.30 9.99 12.92
C SER A 216 -6.18 10.74 11.92
N ALA A 217 -5.63 11.83 11.37
CA ALA A 217 -6.17 12.51 10.23
C ALA A 217 -6.02 11.54 9.05
N LEU A 218 -7.04 10.72 8.84
CA LEU A 218 -7.19 10.03 7.58
C LEU A 218 -7.42 11.11 6.53
N GLY A 219 -6.35 11.44 5.81
CA GLY A 219 -6.41 12.32 4.66
C GLY A 219 -7.25 11.66 3.58
N PHE A 220 -8.57 11.88 3.61
CA PHE A 220 -9.41 11.71 2.46
C PHE A 220 -9.02 12.78 1.44
N ILE A 221 -8.05 12.47 0.58
CA ILE A 221 -7.77 13.25 -0.63
C ILE A 221 -8.55 12.58 -1.75
N GLY A 222 -9.88 12.77 -1.73
CA GLY A 222 -10.70 12.59 -2.91
C GLY A 222 -10.43 13.73 -3.89
N GLY A 223 -10.49 13.42 -5.18
CA GLY A 223 -10.04 14.23 -6.31
C GLY A 223 -10.47 15.69 -6.39
N ALA A 224 -9.68 16.41 -7.17
CA ALA A 224 -9.74 17.83 -7.52
C ALA A 224 -11.14 18.48 -7.56
N ILE A 225 -11.32 19.44 -6.63
CA ILE A 225 -12.29 20.53 -6.76
C ILE A 225 -11.82 21.42 -7.92
N ASP A 226 -12.40 21.21 -9.10
CA ASP A 226 -12.45 22.24 -10.14
C ASP A 226 -13.91 22.69 -10.33
N SER A 227 -14.44 23.38 -9.33
CA SER A 227 -15.34 24.54 -9.47
C SER A 227 -16.02 24.91 -8.14
N GLY A 228 -15.54 25.99 -7.52
CA GLY A 228 -16.41 27.00 -6.91
C GLY A 228 -17.15 26.71 -5.60
N THR A 229 -17.12 25.52 -5.00
CA THR A 229 -17.77 25.29 -3.70
C THR A 229 -16.96 24.34 -2.81
N THR A 230 -16.11 24.93 -1.99
CA THR A 230 -15.38 24.26 -0.91
C THR A 230 -16.34 23.79 0.19
N CYS A 231 -16.70 22.51 0.19
CA CYS A 231 -16.99 21.76 1.41
C CYS A 231 -15.82 20.81 1.68
N GLY A 232 -14.61 21.36 1.76
CA GLY A 232 -13.50 20.66 2.39
C GLY A 232 -13.81 20.57 3.88
N PHE A 233 -13.78 19.36 4.44
CA PHE A 233 -13.87 19.13 5.87
C PHE A 233 -12.69 19.82 6.58
N PHE A 234 -12.90 21.07 6.97
CA PHE A 234 -12.13 21.75 8.00
C PHE A 234 -12.52 21.16 9.35
N LEU A 235 -11.70 20.28 9.91
CA LEU A 235 -11.73 19.99 11.35
C LEU A 235 -10.49 20.56 12.03
N SER A 236 -10.43 21.89 12.12
CA SER A 236 -10.04 22.53 13.38
C SER A 236 -10.52 24.00 13.43
N GLY A 237 -11.51 24.25 14.30
CA GLY A 237 -11.74 25.53 14.97
C GLY A 237 -12.61 26.57 14.25
N PHE A 238 -13.81 26.78 14.82
CA PHE A 238 -14.84 27.79 14.49
C PHE A 238 -15.60 27.46 13.18
N ILE A 239 -16.87 27.07 13.20
CA ILE A 239 -18.06 27.84 13.62
C ILE A 239 -19.16 26.88 14.12
N ASN A 240 -19.99 27.37 15.05
CA ASN A 240 -21.16 26.70 15.63
C ASN A 240 -22.19 26.17 14.63
N ASN A 241 -22.82 25.06 15.05
CA ASN A 241 -24.17 24.55 14.75
C ASN A 241 -24.36 23.52 13.60
N VAL A 242 -24.53 22.26 14.05
CA VAL A 242 -25.58 21.29 13.65
C VAL A 242 -25.37 20.60 12.27
N CYS A 243 -25.32 19.27 12.11
CA CYS A 243 -25.87 18.13 12.85
C CYS A 243 -24.82 17.06 13.15
N ILE A 244 -24.58 16.76 14.43
CA ILE A 244 -24.08 15.45 14.87
C ILE A 244 -25.25 14.79 15.60
N ASN A 245 -25.88 13.79 14.98
CA ASN A 245 -26.59 12.79 15.76
C ASN A 245 -25.52 11.89 16.36
N THR A 246 -25.42 11.92 17.69
CA THR A 246 -24.49 11.09 18.45
C THR A 246 -24.94 9.64 18.32
N ILE A 247 -24.32 8.88 17.42
CA ILE A 247 -24.50 7.43 17.39
C ILE A 247 -23.63 6.87 18.52
N HIS A 248 -24.28 6.33 19.55
CA HIS A 248 -23.62 5.51 20.56
C HIS A 248 -23.21 4.18 19.91
N LEU A 249 -22.01 4.11 19.34
CA LEU A 249 -21.39 2.87 18.91
C LEU A 249 -20.52 2.29 20.02
N ASN A 250 -20.61 0.96 20.16
CA ASN A 250 -19.93 0.15 21.16
C ASN A 250 -18.41 0.31 21.10
N LYS A 251 -17.79 0.26 22.28
CA LYS A 251 -16.44 0.74 22.61
C LYS A 251 -15.30 -0.24 22.26
N GLU A 252 -15.42 -1.03 21.19
CA GLU A 252 -14.45 -2.09 20.84
C GLU A 252 -13.90 -2.00 19.41
N ILE A 253 -13.61 -0.80 18.90
CA ILE A 253 -12.95 -0.67 17.59
C ILE A 253 -11.43 -0.47 17.79
N HIS A 254 -10.69 -1.32 17.07
CA HIS A 254 -9.31 -1.76 17.22
C HIS A 254 -8.23 -0.67 17.04
N LYS A 255 -7.11 -0.80 17.75
CA LYS A 255 -6.01 0.19 17.86
C LYS A 255 -4.93 0.10 16.76
N ASP A 256 -5.12 -0.71 15.72
CA ASP A 256 -3.97 -1.27 14.97
C ASP A 256 -3.87 -0.85 13.47
N ILE A 257 -4.57 0.19 13.02
CA ILE A 257 -4.46 0.67 11.61
C ILE A 257 -3.25 1.59 11.45
N SER A 258 -2.23 1.14 10.71
CA SER A 258 -0.95 1.86 10.59
C SER A 258 -0.75 2.49 9.21
N GLY A 259 -1.71 3.30 8.75
CA GLY A 259 -1.61 4.05 7.48
C GLY A 259 -2.70 3.67 6.49
N LEU A 260 -3.39 4.68 5.98
CA LEU A 260 -4.51 4.59 5.04
C LEU A 260 -4.41 5.74 4.06
N PHE A 261 -4.57 5.44 2.76
CA PHE A 261 -4.52 6.42 1.69
C PHE A 261 -5.66 6.20 0.72
N VAL A 262 -6.46 7.24 0.49
CA VAL A 262 -7.71 7.16 -0.28
C VAL A 262 -7.55 7.86 -1.62
N ALA A 263 -8.02 7.23 -2.70
CA ALA A 263 -8.20 7.86 -4.00
C ALA A 263 -9.64 7.63 -4.50
N GLY A 264 -10.22 8.64 -5.15
CA GLY A 264 -11.59 8.58 -5.61
C GLY A 264 -11.92 9.70 -6.59
N LYS A 265 -12.34 9.31 -7.80
CA LYS A 265 -12.65 10.26 -8.88
C LYS A 265 -14.06 10.83 -8.75
N GLU A 266 -14.19 12.14 -8.61
CA GLU A 266 -15.48 12.85 -8.57
C GLU A 266 -16.19 12.89 -9.94
N VAL A 267 -17.51 12.68 -9.91
CA VAL A 267 -18.45 13.10 -10.97
C VAL A 267 -19.66 13.71 -10.26
N ASN A 268 -19.61 15.02 -10.00
CA ASN A 268 -20.75 15.86 -9.55
C ASN A 268 -21.55 15.44 -8.29
N ASP A 269 -20.92 14.80 -7.29
CA ASP A 269 -21.10 15.06 -5.82
C ASP A 269 -20.74 13.86 -4.91
N ILE A 270 -20.58 12.63 -5.40
CA ILE A 270 -19.94 11.53 -4.66
C ILE A 270 -19.26 10.62 -5.70
N PRO A 271 -17.98 10.22 -5.53
CA PRO A 271 -17.33 9.34 -6.49
C PRO A 271 -18.13 8.04 -6.64
N GLY A 272 -18.28 7.55 -7.87
CA GLY A 272 -19.06 6.33 -8.15
C GLY A 272 -18.48 5.07 -7.51
N TRP A 273 -17.21 5.13 -7.10
CA TRP A 273 -16.49 4.12 -6.34
C TRP A 273 -15.35 4.80 -5.55
N LEU A 274 -14.90 4.16 -4.49
CA LEU A 274 -13.80 4.59 -3.64
C LEU A 274 -12.78 3.45 -3.56
N SER A 275 -11.49 3.77 -3.60
CA SER A 275 -10.48 2.78 -3.28
C SER A 275 -9.34 3.35 -2.45
N PHE A 276 -8.69 2.48 -1.69
CA PHE A 276 -7.58 2.87 -0.85
C PHE A 276 -6.62 1.72 -0.63
N ILE A 277 -5.42 2.07 -0.19
CA ILE A 277 -4.44 1.13 0.32
C ILE A 277 -4.19 1.39 1.81
N LEU A 278 -4.10 0.31 2.57
CA LEU A 278 -3.75 0.38 3.98
C LEU A 278 -2.81 -0.75 4.39
N ILE A 279 -2.18 -0.56 5.55
CA ILE A 279 -1.42 -1.60 6.22
C ILE A 279 -1.95 -1.84 7.64
N LYS A 280 -2.14 -3.11 7.98
CA LYS A 280 -2.77 -3.53 9.23
C LYS A 280 -2.12 -4.77 9.80
N ASP A 281 -2.26 -5.00 11.09
CA ASP A 281 -1.99 -6.28 11.69
C ASP A 281 -2.82 -7.41 11.05
N TYR A 282 -2.16 -8.51 10.74
CA TYR A 282 -2.84 -9.66 10.17
C TYR A 282 -3.67 -10.36 11.25
N ASN A 283 -4.99 -10.24 11.14
CA ASN A 283 -5.95 -10.97 11.94
C ASN A 283 -6.97 -11.64 11.02
N LYS A 284 -6.93 -12.98 10.95
CA LYS A 284 -7.78 -13.76 10.05
C LYS A 284 -9.28 -13.49 10.26
N ALA A 285 -9.74 -13.45 11.52
CA ALA A 285 -11.16 -13.28 11.82
C ALA A 285 -11.66 -11.89 11.40
N GLU A 286 -10.86 -10.85 11.69
CA GLU A 286 -11.18 -9.48 11.29
C GLU A 286 -11.17 -9.32 9.77
N PHE A 287 -10.27 -10.01 9.08
CA PHE A 287 -10.19 -9.93 7.62
C PHE A 287 -11.35 -10.67 6.95
N GLU A 288 -11.78 -11.80 7.52
CA GLU A 288 -13.00 -12.49 7.09
C GLU A 288 -14.24 -11.62 7.30
N GLU A 289 -14.33 -10.89 8.42
CA GLU A 289 -15.42 -9.93 8.70
C GLU A 289 -15.42 -8.75 7.72
N MET A 290 -14.25 -8.23 7.37
CA MET A 290 -14.09 -7.20 6.34
C MET A 290 -14.33 -7.71 4.91
N GLY A 291 -14.56 -9.02 4.72
CA GLY A 291 -14.71 -9.64 3.40
C GLY A 291 -13.42 -9.63 2.58
N CYS A 292 -12.26 -9.59 3.24
CA CYS A 292 -10.96 -9.61 2.60
C CYS A 292 -10.60 -11.01 2.12
N GLU A 293 -10.31 -11.15 0.83
CA GLU A 293 -9.90 -12.41 0.24
C GLU A 293 -8.37 -12.55 0.32
N ILE A 294 -7.92 -13.67 0.88
CA ILE A 294 -6.51 -14.10 0.90
C ILE A 294 -6.39 -15.26 -0.06
N VAL A 295 -5.68 -15.05 -1.17
CA VAL A 295 -5.60 -16.03 -2.26
C VAL A 295 -4.19 -16.62 -2.25
N GLY A 296 -4.02 -17.90 -1.94
CA GLY A 296 -2.70 -18.51 -1.99
C GLY A 296 -2.71 -20.03 -1.76
N PRO A 297 -1.63 -20.72 -2.13
CA PRO A 297 -1.55 -22.19 -2.06
C PRO A 297 -1.62 -22.74 -0.63
N GLU A 298 -1.26 -21.93 0.39
CA GLU A 298 -1.25 -22.36 1.79
C GLU A 298 -2.62 -22.31 2.47
N HIS A 299 -3.61 -21.62 1.90
CA HIS A 299 -4.93 -21.45 2.51
C HIS A 299 -5.99 -22.47 2.06
N ASN A 300 -5.63 -23.42 1.19
CA ASN A 300 -6.50 -24.50 0.71
C ASN A 300 -6.21 -25.86 1.39
N LYS A 301 -5.54 -25.87 2.55
CA LYS A 301 -5.31 -27.06 3.37
C LYS A 301 -6.06 -26.95 4.69
#